data_AF-A0A6G3T5A8-F1
#
_entry.id   AF-A0A6G3T5A8-F1
#
_cell.length_a   1.000
_cell.length_b   1.000
_cell.length_c   1.000
_cell.angle_alpha   90.00
_cell.angle_beta   90.00
_cell.angle_gamma   90.00
#
_symmetry.space_group_name_H-M   'P 1'
#
loop_
_entity.id
_entity.type
_entity.pdbx_description
1 polymer ?
#
loop_
_entity_poly.entity_id
_entity_poly.type
_entity_poly.pdbx_seq_one_letter_code
_entity_poly.pdbx_strand_id
1 'polypeptide(L)'
;MAEAWKCAGLRWAADGPVLTWVGGRRSALVRGKRVAFGVAEGGVRTCVGARGHACPVRAGVSGRSTGARCEECARLDRAHSVAADTMADDPRPYHVYLAWFGPGLVKVGITAYERGSARLLEQGAVCFSWLGCGPLMAARRTEELLRAALGVPDRIPYAHKRAVRDALPESEAERAAEIAGLHARAVALGG
;
A
#
# COMPACT_ATOMS: atom_id res chain seq x y z
N MET A 1 33.85 9.14 9.98
CA MET A 1 32.54 9.69 9.56
C MET A 1 31.50 8.59 9.69
N ALA A 2 30.43 8.79 10.45
CA ALA A 2 29.37 7.79 10.55
C ALA A 2 28.73 7.59 9.18
N GLU A 3 28.61 6.35 8.73
CA GLU A 3 27.95 6.02 7.47
C GLU A 3 26.46 6.38 7.59
N ALA A 4 26.03 7.40 6.87
CA ALA A 4 24.63 7.84 6.89
C ALA A 4 23.81 6.98 5.94
N TRP A 5 22.89 6.17 6.48
CA TRP A 5 22.00 5.34 5.67
C TRP A 5 20.75 6.10 5.25
N LYS A 6 20.31 5.87 4.01
CA LYS A 6 19.04 6.41 3.51
C LYS A 6 17.96 5.34 3.56
N CYS A 7 16.93 5.57 4.35
CA CYS A 7 15.76 4.69 4.41
C CYS A 7 15.01 4.72 3.06
N ALA A 8 14.75 3.54 2.49
CA ALA A 8 13.99 3.34 1.26
C ALA A 8 12.52 2.95 1.51
N GLY A 9 12.13 2.81 2.79
CA GLY A 9 10.75 2.60 3.22
C GLY A 9 10.53 1.30 3.99
N LEU A 10 9.26 1.04 4.30
CA LEU A 10 8.78 -0.17 4.97
C LEU A 10 8.32 -1.20 3.91
N ARG A 11 8.69 -2.46 4.11
CA ARG A 11 8.24 -3.60 3.29
C ARG A 11 7.83 -4.76 4.18
N TRP A 12 6.95 -5.62 3.66
CA TRP A 12 6.70 -6.94 4.25
C TRP A 12 7.46 -8.00 3.45
N ALA A 13 8.35 -8.70 4.14
CA ALA A 13 8.99 -9.93 3.67
C ALA A 13 8.28 -11.14 4.29
N ALA A 14 8.69 -12.35 3.90
CA ALA A 14 8.09 -13.59 4.40
C ALA A 14 8.21 -13.74 5.93
N ASP A 15 9.28 -13.21 6.52
CA ASP A 15 9.58 -13.19 7.96
C ASP A 15 8.98 -11.98 8.71
N GLY A 16 8.28 -11.08 8.00
CA GLY A 16 7.57 -9.94 8.58
C GLY A 16 8.02 -8.57 8.08
N PRO A 17 7.74 -7.50 8.84
CA PRO A 17 8.05 -6.13 8.41
C PRO A 17 9.55 -5.84 8.50
N VAL A 18 10.08 -5.24 7.45
CA VAL A 18 11.47 -4.81 7.35
C VAL A 18 11.55 -3.35 6.92
N LEU A 19 12.48 -2.61 7.52
CA LEU A 19 12.93 -1.35 6.98
C LEU A 19 13.96 -1.63 5.89
N THR A 20 13.76 -1.06 4.70
CA THR A 20 14.73 -1.16 3.60
C THR A 20 15.60 0.08 3.57
N TRP A 21 16.85 -0.12 3.16
CA TRP A 21 17.84 0.93 3.01
C TRP A 21 18.35 0.97 1.57
N VAL A 22 18.71 2.16 1.10
CA VAL A 22 19.43 2.31 -0.17
C VAL A 22 20.72 1.48 -0.09
N GLY A 23 21.06 0.77 -1.17
CA GLY A 23 22.15 -0.22 -1.17
C GLY A 23 21.71 -1.65 -0.81
N GLY A 24 20.41 -1.88 -0.61
CA GLY A 24 19.83 -3.24 -0.51
C GLY A 24 19.81 -3.82 0.90
N ARG A 25 20.46 -3.18 1.88
CA ARG A 25 20.38 -3.59 3.28
C ARG A 25 18.94 -3.56 3.80
N ARG A 26 18.62 -4.49 4.69
CA ARG A 26 17.31 -4.61 5.37
C ARG A 26 17.49 -4.67 6.88
N SER A 27 16.50 -4.22 7.63
CA SER A 27 16.48 -4.31 9.08
C SER A 27 15.11 -4.75 9.57
N ALA A 28 15.06 -5.90 10.25
CA ALA A 28 13.82 -6.44 10.79
C ALA A 28 13.21 -5.52 11.85
N LEU A 29 11.88 -5.35 11.76
CA LEU A 29 11.05 -4.57 12.67
C LEU A 29 10.17 -5.50 13.50
N VAL A 30 10.81 -6.35 14.30
CA VAL A 30 10.13 -7.30 15.18
C VAL A 30 9.19 -6.54 16.12
N ARG A 31 7.98 -7.07 16.34
CA ARG A 31 7.00 -6.50 17.26
C ARG A 31 7.64 -6.31 18.64
N GLY A 32 7.44 -5.14 19.25
CA GLY A 32 8.01 -4.79 20.56
C GLY A 32 9.45 -4.26 20.51
N LYS A 33 10.14 -4.33 19.36
CA LYS A 33 11.47 -3.72 19.18
C LYS A 33 11.36 -2.20 19.26
N ARG A 34 12.14 -1.58 20.15
CA ARG A 34 12.31 -0.11 20.15
C ARG A 34 13.14 0.30 18.95
N VAL A 35 12.65 1.29 18.20
CA VAL A 35 13.33 1.83 17.02
C VAL A 35 13.60 3.30 17.27
N ALA A 36 14.84 3.71 17.02
CA ALA A 36 15.26 5.10 17.04
C ALA A 36 16.03 5.41 15.76
N PHE A 37 15.86 6.64 15.27
CA PHE A 37 16.60 7.15 14.13
C PHE A 37 17.43 8.34 14.60
N GLY A 38 18.75 8.24 14.44
CA GLY A 38 19.63 9.41 14.51
C GLY A 38 19.66 10.08 13.14
N VAL A 39 19.31 11.36 13.09
CA VAL A 39 19.54 12.18 11.90
C VAL A 39 20.92 12.80 12.05
N ALA A 40 21.78 12.64 11.05
CA ALA A 40 23.09 13.29 11.04
C ALA A 40 22.91 14.81 11.18
N GLU A 41 23.88 15.49 11.80
CA GLU A 41 23.87 16.95 11.94
C GLU A 41 23.71 17.62 10.55
N GLY A 42 22.83 18.62 10.47
CA GLY A 42 22.46 19.26 9.19
C GLY A 42 21.64 18.37 8.24
N GLY A 43 21.27 17.16 8.65
CA GLY A 43 20.48 16.23 7.85
C GLY A 43 19.04 16.72 7.66
N VAL A 44 18.63 16.87 6.40
CA VAL A 44 17.26 17.23 6.03
C VAL A 44 16.63 16.17 5.14
N ARG A 45 15.30 16.08 5.14
CA ARG A 45 14.59 15.25 4.17
C ARG A 45 14.73 15.86 2.78
N THR A 46 15.27 15.09 1.85
CA THR A 46 15.41 15.48 0.44
C THR A 46 14.60 14.56 -0.46
N CYS A 47 14.13 15.12 -1.56
CA CYS A 47 13.37 14.40 -2.57
C CYS A 47 14.15 13.18 -3.06
N VAL A 48 13.48 12.02 -3.08
CA VAL A 48 14.08 10.76 -3.54
C VAL A 48 14.17 10.65 -5.07
N GLY A 49 13.60 11.60 -5.80
CA GLY A 49 13.50 11.56 -7.25
C GLY A 49 12.31 10.75 -7.75
N ALA A 50 12.29 10.42 -9.04
CA ALA A 50 11.19 9.73 -9.71
C ALA A 50 11.74 8.71 -10.72
N ARG A 51 11.02 7.61 -10.93
CA ARG A 51 11.34 6.60 -11.97
C ARG A 51 12.77 6.03 -11.90
N GLY A 52 13.32 5.87 -10.71
CA GLY A 52 14.69 5.37 -10.51
C GLY A 52 15.79 6.43 -10.69
N HIS A 53 15.43 7.66 -11.05
CA HIS A 53 16.37 8.77 -11.16
C HIS A 53 16.30 9.67 -9.93
N ALA A 54 17.46 10.15 -9.46
CA ALA A 54 17.54 11.11 -8.36
C ALA A 54 16.93 12.47 -8.75
N CYS A 55 16.42 13.21 -7.76
CA CYS A 55 15.92 14.56 -7.98
C CYS A 55 17.08 15.50 -8.35
N PRO A 56 17.07 16.17 -9.52
CA PRO A 56 18.19 16.97 -9.98
C PRO A 56 18.49 18.16 -9.07
N VAL A 57 17.45 18.70 -8.41
CA VAL A 57 17.57 19.85 -7.50
C VAL A 57 17.64 19.44 -6.02
N ARG A 58 17.59 18.13 -5.71
CA ARG A 58 17.59 17.59 -4.33
C ARG A 58 16.61 18.33 -3.40
N ALA A 59 15.44 18.68 -3.92
CA ALA A 59 14.48 19.55 -3.24
C ALA A 59 14.18 19.09 -1.81
N GLY A 60 14.14 20.05 -0.87
CA GLY A 60 13.73 19.78 0.51
C GLY A 60 12.29 19.28 0.57
N VAL A 61 12.04 18.27 1.42
CA VAL A 61 10.71 17.73 1.68
C VAL A 61 10.36 18.01 3.14
N SER A 62 9.16 18.53 3.40
CA SER A 62 8.71 18.79 4.76
C SER A 62 8.77 17.53 5.63
N GLY A 63 9.26 17.66 6.87
CA GLY A 63 9.22 16.59 7.88
C GLY A 63 7.80 16.07 8.15
N ARG A 64 6.78 16.92 7.94
CA ARG A 64 5.37 16.58 8.11
C ARG A 64 4.72 15.93 6.88
N SER A 65 5.41 15.89 5.75
CA SER A 65 4.88 15.25 4.54
C SER A 65 4.88 13.73 4.68
N THR A 66 3.78 13.09 4.28
CA THR A 66 3.70 11.62 4.16
C THR A 66 4.40 11.10 2.91
N GLY A 67 4.73 11.97 1.95
CA GLY A 67 5.48 11.65 0.74
C GLY A 67 6.98 11.87 0.90
N ALA A 68 7.77 11.30 -0.01
CA ALA A 68 9.22 11.45 -0.07
C ALA A 68 9.71 12.25 -1.31
N ARG A 69 8.78 12.87 -2.04
CA ARG A 69 9.04 13.55 -3.31
C ARG A 69 8.59 15.01 -3.26
N CYS A 70 9.29 15.89 -3.96
CA CYS A 70 8.77 17.20 -4.32
C CYS A 70 7.62 17.06 -5.33
N GLU A 71 6.89 18.15 -5.55
CA GLU A 71 5.73 18.18 -6.44
C GLU A 71 6.02 17.65 -7.85
N GLU A 72 7.11 18.12 -8.47
CA GLU A 72 7.45 17.71 -9.84
C GLU A 72 7.83 16.23 -9.93
N CYS A 73 8.68 15.75 -9.02
CA CYS A 73 8.99 14.31 -8.97
C CYS A 73 7.77 13.46 -8.64
N ALA A 74 6.84 13.96 -7.81
CA ALA A 74 5.59 13.25 -7.50
C ALA A 74 4.66 13.18 -8.71
N ARG A 75 4.58 14.26 -9.50
CA ARG A 75 3.82 14.32 -10.76
C ARG A 75 4.37 13.33 -11.79
N LEU A 76 5.69 13.32 -11.99
CA LEU A 76 6.38 12.38 -12.87
C LEU A 76 6.21 10.92 -12.44
N ASP A 77 6.31 10.63 -11.14
CA ASP A 77 6.13 9.27 -10.61
C ASP A 77 4.68 8.80 -10.76
N ARG A 78 3.70 9.71 -10.54
CA ARG A 78 2.28 9.40 -10.68
C ARG A 78 1.94 9.07 -12.14
N ALA A 79 2.48 9.78 -13.12
CA ALA A 79 2.23 9.52 -14.54
C ALA A 79 2.64 8.11 -15.01
N HIS A 80 3.50 7.41 -14.26
CA HIS A 80 3.88 6.01 -14.50
C HIS A 80 3.36 5.07 -13.41
N SER A 81 2.47 5.54 -12.56
CA SER A 81 1.78 4.66 -11.64
C SER A 81 0.77 3.86 -12.44
N VAL A 82 0.74 2.55 -12.21
CA VAL A 82 -0.37 1.71 -12.65
C VAL A 82 -1.68 2.38 -12.27
N ALA A 83 -1.77 2.96 -11.07
CA ALA A 83 -2.94 3.66 -10.52
C ALA A 83 -3.39 4.92 -11.28
N ALA A 84 -2.59 5.45 -12.23
CA ALA A 84 -2.90 6.67 -12.97
C ALA A 84 -3.55 6.43 -14.33
N ASP A 85 -3.96 5.19 -14.64
CA ASP A 85 -4.63 4.79 -15.89
C ASP A 85 -3.82 5.05 -17.17
N THR A 86 -2.54 5.41 -17.04
CA THR A 86 -1.62 5.75 -18.14
C THR A 86 -0.77 4.57 -18.61
N MET A 87 -0.74 3.46 -17.86
CA MET A 87 -0.04 2.22 -18.23
C MET A 87 -1.03 1.14 -18.64
N ALA A 88 -1.51 1.20 -19.89
CA ALA A 88 -2.43 0.21 -20.43
C ALA A 88 -1.78 -1.17 -20.64
N ASP A 89 -0.47 -1.20 -20.94
CA ASP A 89 0.23 -2.38 -21.44
C ASP A 89 1.17 -3.05 -20.42
N ASP A 90 0.85 -2.98 -19.12
CA ASP A 90 1.61 -3.76 -18.13
C ASP A 90 1.31 -5.26 -18.32
N PRO A 91 2.30 -6.10 -18.70
CA PRO A 91 2.06 -7.51 -19.02
C PRO A 91 1.83 -8.37 -17.76
N ARG A 92 2.06 -7.82 -16.57
CA ARG A 92 1.97 -8.59 -15.33
C ARG A 92 0.52 -8.91 -14.98
N PRO A 93 0.24 -10.09 -14.40
CA PRO A 93 -1.07 -10.37 -13.84
C PRO A 93 -1.30 -9.60 -12.54
N TYR A 94 -2.56 -9.31 -12.27
CA TYR A 94 -3.04 -8.58 -11.10
C TYR A 94 -4.13 -9.38 -10.40
N HIS A 95 -4.01 -9.50 -9.08
CA HIS A 95 -5.08 -9.96 -8.23
C HIS A 95 -6.11 -8.86 -8.00
N VAL A 96 -7.40 -9.24 -7.97
CA VAL A 96 -8.49 -8.45 -7.43
C VAL A 96 -8.79 -8.95 -6.01
N TYR A 97 -9.00 -8.03 -5.07
CA TYR A 97 -9.20 -8.38 -3.67
C TYR A 97 -10.23 -7.49 -2.97
N LEU A 98 -10.78 -8.01 -1.87
CA LEU A 98 -11.41 -7.24 -0.80
C LEU A 98 -10.41 -7.04 0.33
N ALA A 99 -10.35 -5.84 0.90
CA ALA A 99 -9.53 -5.54 2.08
C ALA A 99 -10.36 -4.82 3.14
N TRP A 100 -10.34 -5.36 4.35
CA TRP A 100 -11.03 -4.83 5.53
C TRP A 100 -10.01 -4.23 6.51
N PHE A 101 -10.25 -2.99 6.93
CA PHE A 101 -9.34 -2.23 7.82
C PHE A 101 -9.90 -2.03 9.24
N GLY A 102 -11.17 -2.37 9.44
CA GLY A 102 -11.97 -2.11 10.64
C GLY A 102 -13.46 -2.05 10.24
N PRO A 103 -14.39 -2.05 11.21
CA PRO A 103 -15.83 -2.07 10.93
C PRO A 103 -16.24 -0.99 9.92
N GLY A 104 -16.93 -1.38 8.85
CA GLY A 104 -17.38 -0.47 7.79
C GLY A 104 -16.27 0.10 6.89
N LEU A 105 -15.02 -0.32 7.08
CA LEU A 105 -13.87 0.13 6.29
C LEU A 105 -13.39 -1.00 5.37
N VAL A 106 -14.22 -1.35 4.38
CA VAL A 106 -13.87 -2.28 3.30
C VAL A 106 -13.65 -1.55 1.99
N LYS A 107 -12.69 -2.02 1.19
CA LYS A 107 -12.56 -1.60 -0.20
C LYS A 107 -12.25 -2.77 -1.12
N VAL A 108 -12.59 -2.62 -2.39
CA VAL A 108 -12.02 -3.44 -3.47
C VAL A 108 -10.67 -2.84 -3.86
N GLY A 109 -9.75 -3.69 -4.33
CA GLY A 109 -8.47 -3.23 -4.83
C GLY A 109 -7.83 -4.22 -5.79
N ILE A 110 -6.82 -3.74 -6.52
CA ILE A 110 -5.91 -4.61 -7.27
C ILE A 110 -4.47 -4.55 -6.75
N THR A 111 -3.73 -5.64 -6.94
CA THR A 111 -2.28 -5.69 -6.71
C THR A 111 -1.62 -6.58 -7.74
N ALA A 112 -0.41 -6.24 -8.16
CA ALA A 112 0.39 -7.14 -8.99
C ALA A 112 0.51 -8.50 -8.27
N TYR A 113 0.36 -9.59 -9.04
CA TYR A 113 0.36 -10.96 -8.54
C TYR A 113 1.58 -11.24 -7.65
N GLU A 114 2.76 -10.82 -8.11
CA GLU A 114 4.05 -10.96 -7.42
C GLU A 114 4.05 -10.40 -5.99
N ARG A 115 3.25 -9.35 -5.75
CA ARG A 115 3.20 -8.66 -4.46
C ARG A 115 2.35 -9.42 -3.45
N GLY A 116 1.43 -10.26 -3.91
CA GLY A 116 0.56 -11.08 -3.09
C GLY A 116 -0.02 -10.35 -1.87
N SER A 117 -0.07 -11.06 -0.74
CA SER A 117 -0.58 -10.54 0.55
C SER A 117 0.30 -9.42 1.15
N ALA A 118 1.57 -9.27 0.74
CA ALA A 118 2.45 -8.25 1.27
C ALA A 118 1.93 -6.83 0.99
N ARG A 119 1.28 -6.62 -0.16
CA ARG A 119 0.63 -5.34 -0.49
C ARG A 119 -0.53 -5.00 0.45
N LEU A 120 -1.24 -6.02 0.95
CA LEU A 120 -2.39 -5.86 1.84
C LEU A 120 -1.91 -5.49 3.25
N LEU A 121 -0.86 -6.15 3.72
CA LEU A 121 -0.18 -5.84 4.97
C LEU A 121 0.40 -4.42 4.95
N GLU A 122 1.07 -4.02 3.86
CA GLU A 122 1.58 -2.66 3.68
C GLU A 122 0.48 -1.59 3.73
N GLN A 123 -0.74 -1.91 3.29
CA GLN A 123 -1.90 -1.02 3.37
C GLN A 123 -2.57 -1.01 4.74
N GLY A 124 -2.16 -1.93 5.64
CA GLY A 124 -2.72 -2.16 6.95
C GLY A 124 -4.02 -2.95 6.94
N ALA A 125 -4.32 -3.76 5.91
CA ALA A 125 -5.50 -4.63 5.95
C ALA A 125 -5.39 -5.58 7.14
N VAL A 126 -6.48 -5.73 7.90
CA VAL A 126 -6.56 -6.70 9.01
C VAL A 126 -7.04 -8.04 8.48
N CYS A 127 -8.03 -8.02 7.59
CA CYS A 127 -8.53 -9.17 6.85
C CYS A 127 -8.58 -8.84 5.36
N PHE A 128 -8.43 -9.85 4.51
CA PHE A 128 -8.58 -9.70 3.06
C PHE A 128 -9.12 -10.99 2.45
N SER A 129 -9.69 -10.90 1.24
CA SER A 129 -10.06 -12.05 0.43
C SER A 129 -9.72 -11.80 -1.04
N TRP A 130 -9.31 -12.85 -1.75
CA TRP A 130 -9.04 -12.80 -3.18
C TRP A 130 -10.33 -13.04 -3.96
N LEU A 131 -10.56 -12.25 -5.00
CA LEU A 131 -11.73 -12.36 -5.86
C LEU A 131 -11.38 -12.89 -7.26
N GLY A 132 -10.14 -12.72 -7.69
CA GLY A 132 -9.69 -13.19 -9.00
C GLY A 132 -8.25 -12.78 -9.32
N CYS A 133 -7.78 -13.21 -10.48
CA CYS A 133 -6.48 -12.85 -11.04
C CYS A 133 -6.58 -12.74 -12.55
N GLY A 134 -5.98 -11.71 -13.15
CA GLY A 134 -5.98 -11.55 -14.60
C GLY A 134 -5.13 -10.36 -15.07
N PRO A 135 -5.15 -10.06 -16.37
CA PRO A 135 -4.45 -8.90 -16.94
C PRO A 135 -4.91 -7.58 -16.29
N LEU A 136 -4.05 -6.56 -16.28
CA LEU A 136 -4.30 -5.28 -15.60
C LEU A 136 -5.66 -4.66 -15.97
N MET A 137 -5.99 -4.57 -17.27
CA MET A 137 -7.25 -3.96 -17.72
C MET A 137 -8.48 -4.75 -17.29
N ALA A 138 -8.40 -6.09 -17.24
CA ALA A 138 -9.48 -6.92 -16.73
C ALA A 138 -9.66 -6.71 -15.22
N ALA A 139 -8.56 -6.77 -14.46
CA ALA A 139 -8.58 -6.55 -13.02
C ALA A 139 -9.15 -5.17 -12.63
N ARG A 140 -8.83 -4.11 -13.39
CA ARG A 140 -9.37 -2.76 -13.20
C ARG A 140 -10.86 -2.66 -13.45
N ARG A 141 -11.34 -3.21 -14.56
CA ARG A 141 -12.79 -3.26 -14.84
C ARG A 141 -13.54 -4.02 -13.75
N THR A 142 -12.98 -5.14 -13.29
CA THR A 142 -13.54 -5.89 -12.16
C THR A 142 -13.51 -5.07 -10.86
N GLU A 143 -12.41 -4.37 -10.56
CA GLU A 143 -12.32 -3.48 -9.38
C GLU A 143 -13.41 -2.39 -9.40
N GLU A 144 -13.57 -1.71 -10.53
CA GLU A 144 -14.58 -0.67 -10.71
C GLU A 144 -16.01 -1.21 -10.60
N LEU A 145 -16.30 -2.33 -11.28
CA LEU A 145 -17.61 -2.99 -11.23
C LEU A 145 -17.95 -3.39 -9.80
N LEU A 146 -17.03 -4.10 -9.11
CA LEU A 146 -17.27 -4.57 -7.76
C LEU A 146 -17.36 -3.43 -6.76
N ARG A 147 -16.56 -2.36 -6.93
CA ARG A 147 -16.67 -1.15 -6.11
C ARG A 147 -18.08 -0.57 -6.17
N ALA A 148 -18.64 -0.42 -7.38
CA ALA A 148 -19.99 0.09 -7.58
C ALA A 148 -21.06 -0.87 -7.04
N ALA A 149 -20.98 -2.16 -7.41
CA ALA A 149 -21.99 -3.16 -7.04
C ALA A 149 -22.04 -3.45 -5.53
N LEU A 150 -20.89 -3.38 -4.84
CA LEU A 150 -20.81 -3.60 -3.41
C LEU A 150 -21.08 -2.34 -2.58
N GLY A 151 -21.01 -1.15 -3.20
CA GLY A 151 -21.20 0.14 -2.53
C GLY A 151 -20.04 0.52 -1.61
N VAL A 152 -18.82 0.10 -1.94
CA VAL A 152 -17.62 0.37 -1.13
C VAL A 152 -16.84 1.58 -1.67
N PRO A 153 -16.13 2.34 -0.81
CA PRO A 153 -15.35 3.49 -1.26
C PRO A 153 -14.18 3.10 -2.15
N ASP A 154 -13.84 3.97 -3.10
CA ASP A 154 -12.63 3.87 -3.90
C ASP A 154 -11.35 3.94 -3.03
N ARG A 155 -11.33 4.93 -2.13
CA ARG A 155 -10.21 5.19 -1.23
C ARG A 155 -10.68 5.32 0.20
N ILE A 156 -9.95 4.64 1.09
CA ILE A 156 -10.09 4.80 2.55
C ILE A 156 -8.91 5.64 3.06
N PRO A 157 -9.15 6.83 3.63
CA PRO A 157 -8.10 7.67 4.21
C PRO A 157 -7.31 6.94 5.30
N TYR A 158 -6.00 7.16 5.35
CA TYR A 158 -5.13 6.54 6.36
C TYR A 158 -5.56 6.89 7.79
N ALA A 159 -6.03 8.12 8.02
CA ALA A 159 -6.53 8.55 9.32
C ALA A 159 -7.71 7.70 9.81
N HIS A 160 -8.66 7.34 8.93
CA HIS A 160 -9.80 6.50 9.29
C HIS A 160 -9.35 5.07 9.66
N LYS A 161 -8.43 4.49 8.88
CA LYS A 161 -7.84 3.17 9.19
C LYS A 161 -7.12 3.15 10.54
N ARG A 162 -6.48 4.27 10.90
CA ARG A 162 -5.73 4.41 12.15
C ARG A 162 -6.66 4.59 13.35
N ALA A 163 -7.73 5.35 13.18
CA ALA A 163 -8.69 5.67 14.23
C ALA A 163 -9.45 4.44 14.77
N VAL A 164 -9.55 3.36 14.00
CA VAL A 164 -10.26 2.13 14.40
C VAL A 164 -9.31 1.00 14.85
N ARG A 165 -8.00 1.22 14.83
CA ARG A 165 -7.01 0.14 14.97
C ARG A 165 -6.96 -0.46 16.38
N ASP A 166 -7.24 0.35 17.38
CA ASP A 166 -7.27 -0.01 18.80
C ASP A 166 -8.64 -0.56 19.25
N ALA A 167 -9.68 -0.35 18.46
CA ALA A 167 -11.06 -0.80 18.74
C ALA A 167 -11.54 -1.89 17.77
N LEU A 168 -10.64 -2.75 17.29
CA LEU A 168 -11.01 -3.88 16.44
C LEU A 168 -11.72 -4.97 17.27
N PRO A 169 -12.74 -5.65 16.71
CA PRO A 169 -13.36 -6.83 17.34
C PRO A 169 -12.31 -7.84 17.78
N GLU A 170 -12.53 -8.55 18.89
CA GLU A 170 -11.51 -9.49 19.41
C GLU A 170 -11.44 -10.78 18.60
N SER A 171 -12.61 -11.32 18.21
CA SER A 171 -12.69 -12.60 17.55
C SER A 171 -12.37 -12.53 16.06
N GLU A 172 -11.72 -13.57 15.54
CA GLU A 172 -11.44 -13.70 14.12
C GLU A 172 -12.73 -13.77 13.28
N ALA A 173 -13.74 -14.48 13.80
CA ALA A 173 -15.03 -14.63 13.14
C ALA A 173 -15.74 -13.29 12.92
N GLU A 174 -15.75 -12.40 13.92
CA GLU A 174 -16.35 -11.06 13.79
C GLU A 174 -15.59 -10.21 12.76
N ARG A 175 -14.26 -10.27 12.75
CA ARG A 175 -13.45 -9.55 11.75
C ARG A 175 -13.69 -10.08 10.34
N ALA A 176 -13.91 -11.39 10.19
CA ALA A 176 -14.13 -12.05 8.91
C ALA A 176 -15.56 -11.87 8.38
N ALA A 177 -16.56 -11.63 9.24
CA ALA A 177 -17.98 -11.64 8.85
C ALA A 177 -18.31 -10.62 7.74
N GLU A 178 -17.88 -9.37 7.90
CA GLU A 178 -18.18 -8.30 6.92
C GLU A 178 -17.54 -8.60 5.56
N ILE A 179 -16.27 -9.05 5.56
CA ILE A 179 -15.57 -9.37 4.31
C ILE A 179 -16.11 -10.65 3.65
N ALA A 180 -16.53 -11.65 4.44
CA ALA A 180 -17.15 -12.86 3.93
C ALA A 180 -18.51 -12.57 3.27
N GLY A 181 -19.34 -11.72 3.88
CA GLY A 181 -20.60 -11.28 3.30
C GLY A 181 -20.42 -10.51 1.99
N LEU A 182 -19.44 -9.60 1.93
CA LEU A 182 -19.10 -8.89 0.70
C LEU A 182 -18.50 -9.80 -0.37
N HIS A 183 -17.69 -10.79 0.02
CA HIS A 183 -17.16 -11.79 -0.89
C HIS A 183 -18.29 -12.63 -1.50
N ALA A 184 -19.22 -13.12 -0.68
CA ALA A 184 -20.38 -13.89 -1.14
C ALA A 184 -21.23 -13.08 -2.14
N ARG A 185 -21.48 -11.80 -1.86
CA ARG A 185 -22.15 -10.89 -2.79
C ARG A 185 -21.36 -10.72 -4.09
N ALA A 186 -20.05 -10.55 -4.00
CA ALA A 186 -19.20 -10.34 -5.17
C ALA A 186 -19.21 -11.54 -6.12
N VAL A 187 -19.10 -12.77 -5.58
CA VAL A 187 -19.11 -13.99 -6.41
C VAL A 187 -20.50 -14.34 -6.94
N ALA A 188 -21.56 -13.80 -6.35
CA ALA A 188 -22.94 -13.97 -6.82
C ALA A 188 -23.33 -12.99 -7.93
N LEU A 189 -22.50 -11.98 -8.23
CA LEU A 189 -22.70 -11.12 -9.40
C LEU A 189 -22.46 -11.98 -10.64
N GLY A 190 -23.51 -12.22 -11.44
CA GLY A 190 -23.37 -12.88 -12.74
C GLY A 190 -22.36 -12.14 -13.62
N GLY A 191 -21.57 -12.91 -14.37
CA GLY A 191 -20.61 -12.40 -15.35
C GLY A 191 -21.25 -12.10 -16.69
#